data_AF-A0A970W4I9-F1
#
_entry.id   AF-A0A970W4I9-F1
#
_cell.length_a   1.000
_cell.length_b   1.000
_cell.length_c   1.000
_cell.angle_alpha   90.00
_cell.angle_beta   90.00
_cell.angle_gamma   90.00
#
_symmetry.space_group_name_H-M   'P 1'
#
loop_
_entity.id
_entity.type
_entity.pdbx_description
1 polymer ?
#
loop_
_entity_poly.entity_id
_entity_poly.type
_entity_poly.pdbx_seq_one_letter_code
_entity_poly.pdbx_strand_id
1 'polypeptide(L)'
;MIEVALEPSKETVTKLRWSAYVEEDNAPFELYIPKWRVPEPWPGRIRVGIAAYKGKPSAFKESPFSEGRPEDPIRVLVRRVSDLVHSVRYAPLGEPESWQIGEPYIPYSLIPGGADWLVIEVAWDLRSRGQFGGVPTYREDPLPDS
;
A
#
# COMPACT_ATOMS: atom_id res chain seq x y z
N MET A 1 -10.49 -11.83 -1.06
CA MET A 1 -9.51 -10.75 -0.81
C MET A 1 -8.38 -10.98 -1.79
N ILE A 2 -7.91 -9.93 -2.45
CA ILE A 2 -6.76 -9.96 -3.34
C ILE A 2 -5.56 -9.47 -2.52
N GLU A 3 -4.43 -10.18 -2.58
CA GLU A 3 -3.21 -9.79 -1.88
C GLU A 3 -2.13 -9.40 -2.88
N VAL A 4 -1.43 -8.30 -2.60
CA VAL A 4 -0.27 -7.87 -3.39
C VAL A 4 0.88 -7.49 -2.47
N ALA A 5 2.10 -7.80 -2.88
CA ALA A 5 3.30 -7.27 -2.24
C ALA A 5 3.72 -5.97 -2.94
N LEU A 6 4.02 -4.93 -2.17
CA LEU A 6 4.52 -3.66 -2.69
C LEU A 6 5.95 -3.40 -2.22
N GLU A 7 6.74 -2.78 -3.09
CA GLU A 7 8.15 -2.45 -2.85
C GLU A 7 8.36 -0.94 -2.73
N PRO A 8 9.35 -0.47 -1.93
CA PRO A 8 9.70 0.94 -1.79
C PRO A 8 9.90 1.60 -3.14
N SER A 9 9.32 2.78 -3.32
CA SER A 9 9.33 3.49 -4.60
C SER A 9 9.66 4.96 -4.47
N LYS A 10 9.21 5.61 -3.40
CA LYS A 10 9.48 7.03 -3.19
C LYS A 10 9.43 7.40 -1.72
N GLU A 11 10.35 8.26 -1.30
CA GLU A 11 10.31 8.94 -0.02
C GLU A 11 9.95 10.41 -0.22
N THR A 12 9.13 10.95 0.66
CA THR A 12 8.90 12.40 0.80
C THR A 12 9.22 12.85 2.22
N VAL A 13 9.13 14.16 2.48
CA VAL A 13 9.32 14.71 3.83
C VAL A 13 8.40 14.02 4.85
N THR A 14 7.15 13.75 4.48
CA THR A 14 6.11 13.31 5.42
C THR A 14 5.55 11.90 5.15
N LYS A 15 5.84 11.30 3.98
CA LYS A 15 5.24 10.03 3.55
C LYS A 15 6.28 9.12 2.90
N LEU A 16 5.99 7.83 2.90
CA LEU A 16 6.70 6.79 2.17
C LEU A 16 5.73 6.17 1.16
N ARG A 17 6.20 5.88 -0.05
CA ARG A 17 5.43 5.20 -1.10
C ARG A 17 5.99 3.83 -1.36
N TRP A 18 5.10 2.84 -1.41
CA TRP A 18 5.36 1.55 -2.00
C TRP A 18 4.55 1.41 -3.30
N SER A 19 5.08 0.64 -4.24
CA SER A 19 4.38 0.32 -5.48
C SER A 19 4.68 -1.08 -5.98
N ALA A 20 3.78 -1.59 -6.82
CA ALA A 20 4.01 -2.77 -7.65
C ALA A 20 3.37 -2.53 -9.01
N TYR A 21 4.07 -2.90 -10.07
CA TYR A 21 3.52 -2.80 -11.42
C TYR A 21 2.64 -4.02 -11.72
N VAL A 22 1.42 -3.78 -12.20
CA VAL A 22 0.44 -4.80 -12.55
C VAL A 22 0.38 -4.92 -14.07
N GLU A 23 0.95 -6.00 -14.58
CA GLU A 23 1.12 -6.22 -16.03
C GLU A 23 -0.22 -6.29 -16.77
N GLU A 24 -1.23 -6.93 -16.18
CA GLU A 24 -2.55 -7.12 -16.79
C GLU A 24 -3.22 -5.78 -17.16
N ASP A 25 -3.04 -4.76 -16.31
CA ASP A 25 -3.60 -3.43 -16.52
C ASP A 25 -2.61 -2.45 -17.15
N ASN A 26 -1.33 -2.82 -17.30
CA ASN A 26 -0.25 -1.89 -17.66
C ASN A 26 -0.21 -0.66 -16.74
N ALA A 27 -0.37 -0.85 -15.42
CA ALA A 27 -0.44 0.24 -14.45
C ALA A 27 0.20 -0.11 -13.11
N PRO A 28 0.80 0.87 -12.41
CA PRO A 28 1.28 0.67 -11.05
C PRO A 28 0.12 0.73 -10.05
N PHE A 29 0.13 -0.19 -9.08
CA PHE A 29 -0.48 0.06 -7.78
C PHE A 29 0.46 0.93 -6.98
N GLU A 30 0.02 2.15 -6.63
CA GLU A 30 0.75 3.06 -5.75
C GLU A 30 0.03 3.30 -4.42
N LEU A 31 0.77 3.21 -3.32
CA LEU A 31 0.26 3.47 -1.96
C LEU A 31 1.24 4.34 -1.16
N TYR A 32 0.78 5.53 -0.77
CA TYR A 32 1.49 6.37 0.19
C TYR A 32 1.04 6.07 1.63
N ILE A 33 1.97 6.06 2.57
CA ILE A 33 1.73 5.91 4.00
C ILE A 33 2.48 7.02 4.74
N PRO A 34 1.85 7.80 5.64
CA PRO A 34 2.55 8.77 6.47
C PRO A 34 3.65 8.12 7.33
N LYS A 35 4.81 8.79 7.44
CA LYS A 35 5.97 8.27 8.18
C LYS A 35 5.63 7.91 9.63
N TRP A 36 4.81 8.72 10.31
CA TRP A 36 4.39 8.47 11.69
C TRP A 36 3.66 7.13 11.88
N ARG A 37 3.05 6.59 10.82
CA ARG A 37 2.31 5.31 10.88
C ARG A 37 3.20 4.10 10.58
N VAL A 38 4.34 4.32 9.95
CA VAL A 38 5.25 3.25 9.50
C VAL A 38 6.19 2.88 10.65
N PRO A 39 6.33 1.59 10.98
CA PRO A 39 7.25 1.17 12.03
C PRO A 39 8.71 1.44 11.66
N GLU A 40 9.51 1.75 12.66
CA GLU A 40 10.97 1.85 12.53
C GLU A 40 11.66 0.56 13.00
N PRO A 41 12.70 0.10 12.29
CA PRO A 41 13.19 0.62 11.01
C PRO A 41 12.20 0.35 9.87
N TRP A 42 12.13 1.26 8.89
CA TRP A 42 11.15 1.17 7.80
C TRP A 42 11.26 -0.15 7.03
N PRO A 43 10.13 -0.81 6.74
CA PRO A 43 10.13 -2.08 6.04
C PRO A 43 10.42 -1.89 4.55
N GLY A 44 11.32 -2.71 4.00
CA GLY A 44 11.60 -2.79 2.57
C GLY A 44 10.51 -3.48 1.75
N ARG A 45 9.43 -3.97 2.37
CA ARG A 45 8.25 -4.53 1.69
C ARG A 45 7.03 -4.43 2.58
N ILE A 46 5.86 -4.26 1.96
CA ILE A 46 4.56 -4.38 2.64
C ILE A 46 3.67 -5.35 1.88
N ARG A 47 2.72 -5.96 2.58
CA ARG A 47 1.64 -6.76 1.98
C ARG A 47 0.34 -5.99 2.09
N VAL A 48 -0.39 -5.90 0.99
CA VAL A 48 -1.66 -5.19 0.92
C VAL A 48 -2.77 -6.14 0.52
N GLY A 49 -3.76 -6.29 1.40
CA GLY A 49 -5.02 -6.99 1.14
C GLY A 49 -6.08 -6.00 0.65
N ILE A 50 -6.79 -6.36 -0.42
CA ILE A 50 -7.88 -5.59 -1.01
C ILE A 50 -9.15 -6.44 -1.02
N ALA A 51 -10.22 -5.94 -0.43
CA ALA A 51 -11.51 -6.61 -0.43
C ALA A 51 -12.66 -5.63 -0.68
N ALA A 52 -13.65 -6.05 -1.47
CA ALA A 52 -14.89 -5.29 -1.62
C ALA A 52 -15.62 -5.17 -0.27
N TYR A 53 -16.02 -3.96 0.09
CA TYR A 53 -16.84 -3.71 1.27
C TYR A 53 -18.30 -3.51 0.86
N LYS A 54 -19.18 -4.37 1.39
CA LYS A 54 -20.64 -4.31 1.12
C LYS A 54 -21.46 -3.77 2.31
N GLY A 55 -20.79 -3.41 3.40
CA GLY A 55 -21.44 -2.88 4.60
C GLY A 55 -21.74 -1.39 4.52
N LYS A 56 -22.36 -0.85 5.57
CA LYS A 56 -22.52 0.60 5.73
C LYS A 56 -21.16 1.21 6.12
N PRO A 57 -20.69 2.31 5.50
CA PRO A 57 -19.41 2.92 5.86
C PRO A 57 -19.31 3.29 7.35
N SER A 58 -20.40 3.78 7.95
CA SER A 58 -20.46 4.10 9.37
C SER A 58 -20.33 2.91 10.33
N ALA A 59 -20.48 1.68 9.82
CA ALA A 59 -20.31 0.46 10.61
C ALA A 59 -18.88 -0.10 10.51
N PHE A 60 -18.03 0.45 9.64
CA PHE A 60 -16.66 0.01 9.51
C PHE A 60 -15.82 0.49 10.70
N LYS A 61 -15.00 -0.41 11.24
CA LYS A 61 -14.04 -0.09 12.30
C LYS A 61 -12.64 -0.08 11.70
N GLU A 62 -12.09 1.13 11.58
CA GLU A 62 -10.70 1.30 11.17
C GLU A 62 -9.73 0.79 12.25
N SER A 63 -8.49 0.52 11.85
CA SER A 63 -7.39 0.32 12.80
C SER A 63 -7.25 1.55 13.71
N PRO A 64 -6.90 1.36 14.99
CA PRO A 64 -6.65 2.49 15.87
C PRO A 64 -5.54 3.37 15.29
N PHE A 65 -5.63 4.67 15.55
CA PHE A 65 -4.58 5.62 15.23
C PHE A 65 -3.40 5.36 16.17
N SER A 66 -2.46 4.51 15.73
CA SER A 66 -1.26 4.16 16.49
C SER A 66 0.00 4.56 15.73
N GLU A 67 1.01 5.02 16.47
CA GLU A 67 2.30 5.39 15.90
C GLU A 67 3.16 4.15 15.69
N GLY A 68 3.56 3.90 14.45
CA GLY A 68 4.69 3.04 14.09
C GLY A 68 4.80 1.66 14.75
N ARG A 69 3.70 0.99 15.14
CA ARG A 69 3.75 -0.33 15.77
C ARG A 69 3.71 -1.47 14.74
N PRO A 70 4.72 -2.35 14.70
CA PRO A 70 4.75 -3.53 13.83
C PRO A 70 3.55 -4.49 13.97
N GLU A 71 2.98 -4.57 15.16
CA GLU A 71 1.83 -5.41 15.49
C GLU A 71 0.48 -4.80 15.10
N ASP A 72 0.47 -3.51 14.76
CA ASP A 72 -0.73 -2.78 14.38
C ASP A 72 -0.76 -2.63 12.84
N PRO A 73 -1.37 -3.57 12.10
CA PRO A 73 -1.60 -3.39 10.67
C PRO A 73 -2.55 -2.21 10.43
N ILE A 74 -2.45 -1.58 9.27
CA ILE A 74 -3.40 -0.55 8.87
C ILE A 74 -4.62 -1.26 8.29
N ARG A 75 -5.82 -0.86 8.71
CA ARG A 75 -7.08 -1.32 8.15
C ARG A 75 -7.99 -0.13 7.96
N VAL A 76 -8.22 0.24 6.71
CA VAL A 76 -8.96 1.46 6.36
C VAL A 76 -10.02 1.17 5.31
N LEU A 77 -11.07 1.97 5.33
CA LEU A 77 -12.10 1.94 4.31
C LEU A 77 -11.84 3.07 3.31
N VAL A 78 -11.78 2.73 2.04
CA VAL A 78 -11.58 3.70 0.96
C VAL A 78 -12.76 3.69 -0.01
N ARG A 79 -13.10 4.87 -0.55
CA ARG A 79 -14.14 5.05 -1.58
C ARG A 79 -13.54 5.38 -2.92
N ARG A 80 -14.15 4.89 -3.99
CA ARG A 80 -13.86 5.25 -5.37
C ARG A 80 -14.10 6.74 -5.56
N VAL A 81 -13.13 7.44 -6.15
CA VAL A 81 -13.20 8.89 -6.39
C VAL A 81 -13.18 9.20 -7.87
N SER A 82 -12.29 8.57 -8.63
CA SER A 82 -12.16 8.84 -10.06
C SER A 82 -11.54 7.67 -10.80
N ASP A 83 -12.03 7.43 -12.00
CA ASP A 83 -11.51 6.44 -12.93
C ASP A 83 -10.39 7.04 -13.78
N LEU A 84 -9.30 6.28 -13.91
CA LEU A 84 -8.22 6.53 -14.85
C LEU A 84 -8.23 5.45 -15.92
N VAL A 85 -7.38 5.61 -16.94
CA VAL A 85 -7.34 4.70 -18.10
C VAL A 85 -7.11 3.24 -17.68
N HIS A 86 -6.25 3.01 -16.69
CA HIS A 86 -5.81 1.66 -16.27
C HIS A 86 -5.93 1.39 -14.77
N SER A 87 -6.47 2.34 -14.02
CA SER A 87 -6.54 2.26 -12.55
C SER A 87 -7.67 3.13 -12.04
N VAL A 88 -8.01 2.97 -10.78
CA VAL A 88 -8.99 3.79 -10.07
C VAL A 88 -8.31 4.46 -8.90
N ARG A 89 -8.59 5.75 -8.71
CA ARG A 89 -8.19 6.48 -7.51
C ARG A 89 -9.24 6.30 -6.43
N TYR A 90 -8.80 5.84 -5.26
CA TYR A 90 -9.63 5.79 -4.07
C TYR A 90 -9.17 6.84 -3.04
N ALA A 91 -10.07 7.25 -2.15
CA ALA A 91 -9.75 8.10 -1.00
C ALA A 91 -10.19 7.43 0.30
N PRO A 92 -9.38 7.48 1.36
CA PRO A 92 -9.81 7.06 2.69
C PRO A 92 -11.03 7.85 3.18
N LEU A 93 -11.81 7.22 4.05
CA LEU A 93 -12.91 7.89 4.73
C LEU A 93 -12.37 8.86 5.80
N GLY A 94 -13.08 9.97 6.03
CA GLY A 94 -12.70 10.98 7.03
C GLY A 94 -11.82 12.09 6.46
N GLU A 95 -11.19 12.86 7.34
CA GLU A 95 -10.42 14.06 6.97
C GLU A 95 -8.96 13.71 6.63
N PRO A 96 -8.35 14.38 5.62
CA PRO A 96 -6.99 14.10 5.15
C PRO A 96 -5.91 14.05 6.24
N GLU A 97 -6.05 14.85 7.30
CA GLU A 97 -5.12 14.93 8.43
C GLU A 97 -5.15 13.67 9.31
N SER A 98 -6.26 12.94 9.29
CA SER A 98 -6.46 11.71 10.06
C SER A 98 -6.11 10.43 9.29
N TRP A 99 -5.83 10.54 7.99
CA TRP A 99 -5.66 9.37 7.15
C TRP A 99 -4.37 8.60 7.47
N GLN A 100 -4.54 7.29 7.68
CA GLN A 100 -3.42 6.36 7.90
C GLN A 100 -2.73 5.94 6.59
N ILE A 101 -3.35 6.20 5.44
CA ILE A 101 -2.77 6.04 4.09
C ILE A 101 -3.13 7.26 3.23
N GLY A 102 -2.40 7.50 2.16
CA GLY A 102 -2.81 8.46 1.12
C GLY A 102 -3.93 7.90 0.25
N GLU A 103 -4.27 8.62 -0.82
CA GLU A 103 -5.14 8.12 -1.89
C GLU A 103 -4.40 7.05 -2.70
N PRO A 104 -4.82 5.77 -2.70
CA PRO A 104 -4.19 4.78 -3.54
C PRO A 104 -4.71 4.84 -4.98
N TYR A 105 -3.81 4.52 -5.90
CA TYR A 105 -4.13 4.26 -7.31
C TYR A 105 -4.10 2.76 -7.50
N ILE A 106 -5.26 2.14 -7.76
CA ILE A 106 -5.41 0.68 -7.78
C ILE A 106 -5.76 0.24 -9.21
N PRO A 107 -4.92 -0.58 -9.86
CA PRO A 107 -5.21 -1.18 -11.16
C PRO A 107 -6.51 -2.00 -11.17
N TYR A 108 -7.24 -2.00 -12.29
CA TYR A 108 -8.60 -2.58 -12.36
C TYR A 108 -8.67 -4.06 -11.98
N SER A 109 -7.69 -4.86 -12.40
CA SER A 109 -7.59 -6.30 -12.06
C SER A 109 -7.53 -6.57 -10.55
N LEU A 110 -7.05 -5.59 -9.76
CA LEU A 110 -6.96 -5.70 -8.30
C LEU A 110 -8.23 -5.24 -7.57
N ILE A 111 -9.27 -4.78 -8.28
CA ILE A 111 -10.52 -4.27 -7.69
C ILE A 111 -11.60 -5.36 -7.76
N PRO A 112 -11.96 -6.02 -6.64
CA PRO A 112 -12.90 -7.12 -6.67
C PRO A 112 -14.29 -6.67 -7.14
N GLY A 113 -14.70 -7.14 -8.31
CA GLY A 113 -16.02 -6.83 -8.89
C GLY A 113 -16.25 -5.34 -9.15
N GLY A 114 -15.20 -4.55 -9.36
CA GLY A 114 -15.32 -3.11 -9.63
C GLY A 114 -15.91 -2.30 -8.48
N ALA A 115 -15.76 -2.76 -7.24
CA ALA A 115 -16.43 -2.20 -6.07
C ALA A 115 -16.13 -0.71 -5.81
N ASP A 116 -17.16 0.05 -5.44
CA ASP A 116 -17.03 1.45 -5.05
C ASP A 116 -16.36 1.64 -3.68
N TRP A 117 -16.46 0.64 -2.81
CA TRP A 117 -15.89 0.66 -1.48
C TRP A 117 -14.95 -0.52 -1.31
N LEU A 118 -13.73 -0.24 -0.84
CA LEU A 118 -12.72 -1.25 -0.58
C LEU A 118 -12.23 -1.16 0.87
N VAL A 119 -12.05 -2.31 1.50
CA VAL A 119 -11.20 -2.43 2.67
C VAL A 119 -9.77 -2.65 2.18
N ILE A 120 -8.85 -1.81 2.65
CA ILE A 120 -7.42 -1.97 2.45
C ILE A 120 -6.78 -2.36 3.77
N GLU A 121 -6.09 -3.49 3.76
CA GLU A 121 -5.32 -4.00 4.90
C GLU A 121 -3.84 -3.97 4.56
N VAL A 122 -3.02 -3.25 5.34
CA VAL A 122 -1.57 -3.19 5.17
C VAL A 122 -0.91 -3.94 6.32
N ALA A 123 -0.19 -5.00 5.97
CA ALA A 123 0.65 -5.77 6.90
C ALA A 123 2.13 -5.51 6.61
N TRP A 124 2.91 -5.32 7.67
CA TRP A 124 4.34 -5.02 7.59
C TRP A 124 5.15 -6.30 7.38
N ASP A 125 6.04 -6.34 6.38
CA ASP A 125 7.02 -7.42 6.27
C ASP A 125 8.23 -7.14 7.15
N LEU A 126 8.16 -7.56 8.42
CA LEU A 126 9.21 -7.31 9.41
C LEU A 126 10.52 -8.07 9.15
N ARG A 127 10.55 -8.99 8.17
CA ARG A 127 11.79 -9.62 7.72
C ARG A 127 12.58 -8.72 6.77
N SER A 128 11.94 -7.71 6.20
CA SER A 128 12.54 -6.70 5.30
C SER A 128 13.03 -5.43 6.01
N ARG A 129 13.17 -5.47 7.34
CA ARG A 129 13.50 -4.29 8.18
C ARG A 129 14.77 -3.58 7.72
N GLY A 130 14.71 -2.24 7.64
CA GLY A 130 15.86 -1.38 7.34
C GLY A 130 16.26 -1.33 5.86
N GLN A 131 15.38 -1.79 4.96
CA GLN A 131 15.63 -1.85 3.52
C GLN A 131 14.73 -0.92 2.71
N PHE A 132 14.02 0.03 3.34
CA PHE A 132 13.31 1.04 2.55
C PHE A 132 14.31 1.82 1.68
N GLY A 133 14.23 1.66 0.36
CA GLY A 133 15.21 2.23 -0.58
C GLY A 133 16.59 1.54 -0.58
N GLY A 134 16.73 0.38 0.08
CA GLY A 134 17.93 -0.45 -0.03
C GLY A 134 18.05 -0.95 -1.46
N VAL A 135 19.13 -0.58 -2.14
CA VAL A 135 19.49 -1.13 -3.45
C VAL A 135 19.47 -2.66 -3.32
N PRO A 136 18.77 -3.41 -4.19
CA PRO A 136 18.97 -4.85 -4.25
C PRO A 136 20.46 -5.05 -4.48
N THR A 137 21.16 -5.65 -3.52
CA THR A 137 22.54 -6.06 -3.75
C THR A 137 22.48 -7.16 -4.80
N TYR A 138 22.55 -6.77 -6.07
CA TYR A 138 23.04 -7.66 -7.11
C TYR A 138 24.40 -8.10 -6.62
N ARG A 139 24.52 -9.35 -6.18
CA ARG A 139 25.80 -10.02 -6.18
C ARG A 139 26.22 -10.01 -7.64
N GLU A 140 27.24 -9.22 -7.96
CA GLU A 140 28.03 -9.46 -9.16
C GLU A 140 28.59 -10.88 -9.00
N ASP A 141 27.95 -11.86 -9.62
CA ASP A 141 28.61 -13.11 -9.89
C ASP A 141 29.83 -12.75 -10.76
N PRO A 142 31.06 -13.08 -10.34
CA PRO A 142 32.22 -12.81 -11.17
C PRO A 142 32.04 -13.53 -12.51
N LEU A 143 32.19 -12.76 -13.59
CA LEU A 143 32.21 -13.29 -14.95
C LEU A 143 33.22 -14.45 -15.01
N PRO A 144 32.88 -15.59 -15.64
CA PRO A 144 33.84 -16.66 -15.81
C PRO A 144 35.02 -16.15 -16.65
N ASP A 145 36.22 -16.26 -16.09
CA ASP A 145 37.47 -15.99 -16.82
C ASP A 145 37.46 -16.77 -18.14
N SER A 146 37.62 -16.04 -19.25
CA SER A 146 37.77 -16.58 -20.60
C SER A 146 39.22 -16.93 -20.89
#